data_AF-A0A2G2DJZ6-F1
#
_entry.id   AF-A0A2G2DJZ6-F1
#
_cell.length_a   1.000
_cell.length_b   1.000
_cell.length_c   1.000
_cell.angle_alpha   90.00
_cell.angle_beta   90.00
_cell.angle_gamma   90.00
#
_symmetry.space_group_name_H-M   'P 1'
#
loop_
_entity.id
_entity.type
_entity.pdbx_description
1 polymer ?
#
loop_
_entity_poly.entity_id
_entity_poly.type
_entity_poly.pdbx_seq_one_letter_code
_entity_poly.pdbx_strand_id
1 'polypeptide(L)'
;MKQALTRRIVLSIGFVAVACLAAPPAFAGQDCECVGNGKRVKEGSVVCLQIGSSQRYLARCERNLNNTSWKKITDGCPVSQMSPWTTANSALNQG
;
A
#
# COMPACT_ATOMS: atom_id res chain seq x y z
N MET A 1 41.61 40.11 -19.93
CA MET A 1 40.13 39.99 -19.93
C MET A 1 39.61 38.57 -20.18
N LYS A 2 40.23 37.75 -21.05
CA LYS A 2 39.76 36.37 -21.38
C LYS A 2 39.84 35.37 -20.21
N GLN A 3 40.92 35.44 -19.42
CA GLN A 3 41.22 34.57 -18.26
C GLN A 3 40.18 34.66 -17.11
N ALA A 4 39.60 35.84 -16.89
CA ALA A 4 38.59 36.05 -15.84
C ALA A 4 37.22 35.49 -16.22
N LEU A 5 36.92 35.41 -17.53
CA LEU A 5 35.68 34.85 -18.06
C LEU A 5 35.72 33.32 -18.00
N THR A 6 36.87 32.70 -18.33
CA THR A 6 37.06 31.24 -18.27
C THR A 6 36.96 30.72 -16.83
N ARG A 7 37.52 31.44 -15.85
CA ARG A 7 37.47 31.06 -14.42
C ARG A 7 36.05 31.11 -13.85
N ARG A 8 35.23 32.07 -14.29
CA ARG A 8 33.82 32.20 -13.89
C ARG A 8 32.95 31.09 -14.46
N ILE A 9 33.19 30.68 -15.71
CA ILE A 9 32.43 29.60 -16.37
C ILE A 9 32.71 28.24 -15.71
N VAL A 10 33.96 27.93 -15.37
CA VAL A 10 34.34 26.68 -14.70
C VAL A 10 33.72 26.57 -13.30
N LEU A 11 33.68 27.68 -12.55
CA LEU A 11 33.04 27.72 -11.23
C LEU A 11 31.53 27.49 -11.30
N SER A 12 30.84 28.02 -12.32
CA SER A 12 29.40 27.84 -12.51
C SER A 12 29.01 26.41 -12.89
N ILE A 13 29.81 25.74 -13.73
CA ILE A 13 29.53 24.37 -14.21
C ILE A 13 29.76 23.35 -13.08
N GLY A 14 30.73 23.58 -12.20
CA GLY A 14 30.97 22.71 -11.04
C GLY A 14 29.83 22.73 -10.01
N PHE A 15 29.09 23.84 -9.89
CA PHE A 15 28.03 23.98 -8.89
C PHE A 15 26.72 23.28 -9.27
N VAL A 16 26.41 23.19 -10.57
CA VAL A 16 25.15 22.56 -11.05
C VAL A 16 25.20 21.02 -10.98
N ALA A 17 26.40 20.41 -11.09
CA ALA A 17 26.54 18.96 -11.13
C ALA A 17 26.29 18.24 -9.78
N VAL A 18 26.35 18.96 -8.65
CA VAL A 18 26.24 18.35 -7.30
C VAL A 18 24.80 18.15 -6.84
N ALA A 19 23.82 18.87 -7.41
CA ALA A 19 22.44 18.84 -6.92
C ALA A 19 21.63 17.58 -7.32
N CYS A 20 22.09 16.80 -8.31
CA CYS A 20 21.32 15.67 -8.84
C CYS A 20 21.49 14.34 -8.10
N LEU A 21 22.39 14.24 -7.12
CA LEU A 21 22.72 12.95 -6.47
C LEU A 21 22.02 12.70 -5.13
N ALA A 22 21.23 13.64 -4.63
CA ALA A 22 20.60 13.55 -3.31
C ALA A 22 19.10 13.20 -3.39
N ALA A 23 18.72 12.21 -4.21
CA ALA A 23 17.40 11.61 -4.07
C ALA A 23 17.36 10.83 -2.74
N PRO A 24 16.55 11.22 -1.75
CA PRO A 24 16.41 10.44 -0.54
C PRO A 24 15.87 9.05 -0.92
N PRO A 25 16.38 7.97 -0.30
CA PRO A 25 15.73 6.67 -0.44
C PRO A 25 14.27 6.81 -0.05
N ALA A 26 13.37 6.25 -0.86
CA ALA A 26 11.95 6.18 -0.53
C ALA A 26 11.78 5.27 0.70
N PHE A 27 11.95 5.84 1.89
CA PHE A 27 11.62 5.19 3.14
C PHE A 27 10.09 5.10 3.20
N ALA A 28 9.54 3.92 2.91
CA ALA A 28 8.26 3.55 3.48
C ALA A 28 8.43 3.69 5.01
N GLY A 29 7.60 4.55 5.63
CA GLY A 29 7.73 4.87 7.05
C GLY A 29 7.72 3.63 7.96
N GLN A 30 8.09 3.82 9.23
CA GLN A 30 8.13 2.77 10.26
C GLN A 30 6.85 1.91 10.32
N ASP A 31 5.71 2.48 9.94
CA ASP A 31 4.46 1.77 9.71
C ASP A 31 4.29 1.41 8.23
N CYS A 32 4.70 0.20 7.86
CA CYS A 32 4.45 -0.36 6.53
C CYS A 32 2.96 -0.69 6.37
N GLU A 33 2.28 0.04 5.49
CA GLU A 33 0.86 -0.13 5.21
C GLU A 33 0.60 -0.44 3.73
N CYS A 34 -0.40 -1.26 3.46
CA CYS A 34 -0.97 -1.42 2.15
C CYS A 34 -2.17 -0.48 1.97
N VAL A 35 -2.42 -0.04 0.74
CA VAL A 35 -3.64 0.70 0.39
C VAL A 35 -4.61 -0.23 -0.31
N GLY A 36 -5.83 -0.35 0.20
CA GLY A 36 -6.87 -1.17 -0.37
C GLY A 36 -8.25 -0.61 -0.04
N ASN A 37 -9.16 -0.60 -1.02
CA ASN A 37 -10.53 -0.09 -0.86
C ASN A 37 -10.58 1.35 -0.29
N GLY A 38 -9.62 2.19 -0.66
CA GLY A 38 -9.50 3.56 -0.15
C GLY A 38 -9.01 3.69 1.30
N LYS A 39 -8.54 2.61 1.93
CA LYS A 39 -8.07 2.60 3.32
C LYS A 39 -6.61 2.14 3.42
N ARG A 40 -5.92 2.62 4.45
CA ARG A 40 -4.62 2.11 4.87
C ARG A 40 -4.82 0.89 5.76
N VAL A 41 -4.03 -0.14 5.51
CA VAL A 41 -4.14 -1.44 6.18
C VAL A 41 -2.75 -1.86 6.63
N LYS A 42 -2.61 -2.18 7.92
CA LYS A 42 -1.33 -2.61 8.49
C LYS A 42 -0.85 -3.92 7.87
N GLU A 43 0.48 -4.07 7.75
CA GLU A 43 1.12 -5.33 7.39
C GLU A 43 0.59 -6.50 8.24
N GLY A 44 0.45 -7.68 7.60
CA GLY A 44 -0.10 -8.89 8.20
C GLY A 44 -1.63 -8.99 8.18
N SER A 45 -2.33 -7.86 8.04
CA SER A 45 -3.79 -7.85 7.99
C SER A 45 -4.32 -8.55 6.72
N VAL A 46 -5.47 -9.23 6.87
CA VAL A 46 -6.18 -9.88 5.77
C VAL A 46 -7.46 -9.11 5.49
N VAL A 47 -7.67 -8.72 4.23
CA VAL A 47 -8.86 -7.98 3.79
C VAL A 47 -9.42 -8.57 2.51
N CYS A 48 -10.71 -8.35 2.30
CA CYS A 48 -11.34 -8.56 1.01
C CYS A 48 -11.03 -7.36 0.10
N LEU A 49 -10.09 -7.54 -0.82
CA LEU A 49 -9.63 -6.47 -1.71
C LEU A 49 -10.55 -6.37 -2.93
N GLN A 50 -10.96 -5.16 -3.28
CA GLN A 50 -11.74 -4.84 -4.48
C GLN A 50 -10.82 -4.25 -5.54
N ILE A 51 -10.79 -4.86 -6.73
CA ILE A 51 -10.08 -4.37 -7.91
C ILE A 51 -11.12 -4.00 -8.97
N GLY A 52 -11.21 -2.70 -9.29
CA GLY A 52 -12.26 -2.18 -10.16
C GLY A 52 -13.66 -2.46 -9.62
N SER A 53 -14.63 -2.68 -10.51
CA SER A 53 -16.03 -2.87 -10.11
C SER A 53 -16.42 -4.33 -9.84
N SER A 54 -15.74 -5.30 -10.44
CA SER A 54 -16.20 -6.71 -10.46
C SER A 54 -15.28 -7.68 -9.71
N GLN A 55 -13.98 -7.40 -9.62
CA GLN A 55 -13.03 -8.37 -9.10
C GLN A 55 -12.82 -8.19 -7.60
N ARG A 56 -13.01 -9.28 -6.85
CA ARG A 56 -12.77 -9.33 -5.41
C ARG A 56 -12.03 -10.60 -5.04
N TYR A 57 -11.04 -10.48 -4.17
CA TYR A 57 -10.33 -11.62 -3.64
C TYR A 57 -9.84 -11.34 -2.23
N LEU A 58 -9.65 -12.42 -1.46
CA LEU A 58 -9.07 -12.34 -0.14
C LEU A 58 -7.55 -12.14 -0.28
N ALA A 59 -7.01 -11.10 0.33
CA ALA A 59 -5.60 -10.76 0.25
C ALA A 59 -5.01 -10.44 1.63
N ARG A 60 -3.73 -10.77 1.82
CA ARG A 60 -2.93 -10.32 2.97
C ARG A 60 -2.01 -9.18 2.56
N CYS A 61 -1.90 -8.17 3.40
CA CYS A 61 -0.87 -7.15 3.26
C CYS A 61 0.49 -7.74 3.69
N GLU A 62 1.43 -7.85 2.76
CA GLU A 62 2.77 -8.40 3.01
C GLU A 62 3.84 -7.48 2.42
N ARG A 63 5.10 -7.77 2.71
CA ARG A 63 6.24 -7.03 2.19
C ARG A 63 7.05 -7.89 1.24
N ASN A 64 7.26 -7.40 0.02
CA ASN A 64 8.11 -8.02 -1.00
C ASN A 64 9.29 -7.09 -1.31
N LEU A 65 10.52 -7.55 -1.09
CA LEU A 65 11.76 -6.74 -1.23
C LEU A 65 11.64 -5.36 -0.54
N ASN A 66 11.20 -5.35 0.73
CA ASN A 66 10.96 -4.13 1.52
C ASN A 66 9.82 -3.21 1.05
N ASN A 67 9.08 -3.55 -0.01
CA ASN A 67 7.92 -2.79 -0.46
C ASN A 67 6.60 -3.49 -0.04
N THR A 68 5.60 -2.71 0.38
CA THR A 68 4.29 -3.28 0.71
C THR A 68 3.55 -3.73 -0.55
N SER A 69 2.92 -4.90 -0.47
CA SER A 69 2.21 -5.51 -1.60
C SER A 69 1.08 -6.40 -1.10
N TRP A 70 0.07 -6.58 -1.95
CA TRP A 70 -1.04 -7.49 -1.68
C TRP A 70 -0.71 -8.89 -2.15
N LYS A 71 -0.73 -9.86 -1.24
CA LYS A 71 -0.65 -11.28 -1.58
C LYS A 71 -2.05 -11.87 -1.61
N LYS A 72 -2.47 -12.36 -2.78
CA LYS A 72 -3.73 -13.07 -2.95
C LYS A 72 -3.69 -14.41 -2.19
N ILE A 73 -4.74 -14.67 -1.41
CA ILE A 73 -4.94 -15.92 -0.65
C ILE A 73 -5.90 -16.84 -1.39
N THR A 74 -7.10 -16.33 -1.70
CA THR A 74 -8.14 -17.09 -2.42
C THR A 74 -8.99 -16.14 -3.25
N ASP A 75 -9.58 -16.68 -4.32
CA ASP A 75 -10.67 -16.05 -5.03
C ASP A 75 -11.91 -15.92 -4.16
N GLY A 76 -12.65 -14.82 -4.36
CA GLY A 76 -13.82 -14.50 -3.54
C GLY A 76 -13.45 -14.05 -2.12
N CYS A 77 -14.48 -13.69 -1.35
CA CYS A 77 -14.34 -13.25 0.03
C CYS A 77 -15.27 -14.06 0.94
N PRO A 78 -14.83 -14.36 2.17
CA PRO A 78 -15.64 -15.13 3.10
C PRO A 78 -16.92 -14.36 3.44
N VAL A 79 -18.05 -15.07 3.36
CA VAL A 79 -19.36 -14.58 3.78
C VAL A 79 -19.79 -15.40 4.99
N SER A 80 -20.20 -14.73 6.07
CA SER A 80 -20.82 -15.43 7.20
C SER A 80 -22.23 -15.84 6.79
N GLN A 81 -22.48 -17.15 6.71
CA GLN A 81 -23.84 -17.67 6.56
C GLN A 81 -24.48 -17.71 7.95
N MET A 82 -25.51 -16.89 8.17
CA MET A 82 -26.30 -16.97 9.39
C MET A 82 -27.20 -18.20 9.29
N SER A 83 -27.01 -19.14 10.21
CA SER A 83 -27.81 -20.36 10.25
C SER A 83 -29.23 -20.04 10.73
N PRO A 84 -30.30 -20.49 10.03
CA PRO A 84 -31.68 -20.13 10.36
C PRO A 84 -32.19 -20.65 11.71
N TRP A 85 -31.44 -21.53 12.38
CA TRP A 85 -31.82 -22.13 13.66
C TRP A 85 -31.99 -21.11 14.81
N THR A 86 -31.31 -19.97 14.78
CA THR A 86 -31.42 -18.96 15.84
C THR A 86 -32.77 -18.21 15.81
N THR A 87 -33.33 -17.99 14.63
CA THR A 87 -34.65 -17.35 14.49
C THR A 87 -35.78 -18.29 14.90
N ALA A 88 -35.66 -19.59 14.58
CA ALA A 88 -36.67 -20.59 14.92
C ALA A 88 -36.79 -20.81 16.45
N ASN A 89 -35.66 -20.91 17.16
CA ASN A 89 -35.66 -21.13 18.61
C ASN A 89 -36.16 -19.92 19.40
N SER A 90 -36.06 -18.70 18.86
CA SER A 90 -36.56 -17.48 19.50
C SER A 90 -38.08 -17.31 19.38
N ALA A 91 -38.71 -17.99 18.42
CA ALA A 91 -40.16 -17.99 18.23
C ALA A 91 -40.87 -19.11 19.02
N LEU A 92 -40.17 -20.22 19.31
CA LEU A 92 -40.73 -21.35 20.06
C LEU A 92 -40.70 -21.17 21.59
N ASN A 93 -39.97 -20.19 22.12
CA ASN A 93 -39.80 -19.97 23.56
C ASN A 93 -40.69 -18.83 24.11
N GLN A 94 -41.69 -18.38 23.33
CA GLN A 94 -42.68 -17.36 23.70
C GLN A 94 -44.11 -17.93 23.85
N GLY A 95 -44.24 -19.25 23.95
CA GLY A 95 -45.51 -19.96 24.14
C GLY A 95 -45.61 -20.61 25.51
#